data_AF-A0A2N9NF51-F1
#
_entry.id   AF-A0A2N9NF51-F1
#
_cell.length_a   1.000
_cell.length_b   1.000
_cell.length_c   1.000
_cell.angle_alpha   90.00
_cell.angle_beta   90.00
_cell.angle_gamma   90.00
#
_symmetry.space_group_name_H-M   'P 1'
#
loop_
_entity.id
_entity.type
_entity.pdbx_description
1 polymer ?
#
loop_
_entity_poly.entity_id
_entity_poly.type
_entity_poly.pdbx_seq_one_letter_code
_entity_poly.pdbx_strand_id
1 'polypeptide(L)'
;MANLSIGYAVLAFALAVGGGALGASLGTSHRRLCALISLGAGTLLGVTVFAILPECWRTLQWWGLLLALGSGYALFAVITKYVYHVCPACAASHFDEATTHRFSEIAGAMMLALAIHCVADGVALAAGHEAEAAHAPGARLLDFSLVLAVCVHKVPEGLALGDLLLGAGLNRSQTIRRVAAVEACTLLGGAGGLLFLRHAGMVWLDAVVAHVGGGFFFLATHAVLGEILKHHKLLVLANFAAGLGAIAALSLVLHLL
;
A
#
# COMPACT_ATOMS: atom_id res chain seq x y z
N MET A 1 -2.49 -22.52 -10.40
CA MET A 1 -2.03 -21.17 -10.77
C MET A 1 -2.77 -20.10 -9.95
N ALA A 2 -4.10 -20.04 -9.96
CA ALA A 2 -4.90 -19.15 -9.07
C ALA A 2 -4.61 -19.25 -7.54
N ASN A 3 -4.04 -20.37 -7.08
CA ASN A 3 -3.67 -20.55 -5.67
C ASN A 3 -2.49 -19.65 -5.23
N LEU A 4 -1.65 -19.19 -6.17
CA LEU A 4 -0.44 -18.43 -5.86
C LEU A 4 -0.74 -16.96 -5.55
N SER A 5 -1.61 -16.32 -6.35
CA SER A 5 -2.05 -14.93 -6.11
C SER A 5 -2.83 -14.78 -4.81
N ILE A 6 -3.73 -15.72 -4.50
CA ILE A 6 -4.42 -15.78 -3.21
C ILE A 6 -3.40 -15.98 -2.09
N GLY A 7 -2.36 -16.79 -2.31
CA GLY A 7 -1.25 -16.95 -1.37
C GLY A 7 -0.55 -15.64 -1.02
N TYR A 8 -0.27 -14.78 -2.01
CA TYR A 8 0.35 -13.47 -1.78
C TYR A 8 -0.59 -12.49 -1.06
N ALA A 9 -1.88 -12.47 -1.39
CA ALA A 9 -2.85 -11.67 -0.67
C ALA A 9 -3.00 -12.13 0.80
N VAL A 10 -2.98 -13.45 1.04
CA VAL A 10 -2.97 -14.04 2.39
C VAL A 10 -1.69 -13.67 3.15
N LEU A 11 -0.54 -13.68 2.49
CA LEU A 11 0.71 -13.24 3.08
C LEU A 11 0.66 -11.76 3.49
N ALA A 12 0.22 -10.88 2.58
CA ALA A 12 0.07 -9.45 2.85
C ALA A 12 -0.89 -9.19 4.01
N PHE A 13 -2.04 -9.88 4.03
CA PHE A 13 -2.99 -9.85 5.14
C PHE A 13 -2.36 -10.30 6.46
N ALA A 14 -1.65 -11.44 6.47
CA ALA A 14 -1.01 -11.96 7.67
C ALA A 14 0.07 -11.02 8.20
N LEU A 15 0.85 -10.40 7.31
CA LEU A 15 1.86 -9.40 7.67
C LEU A 15 1.24 -8.15 8.30
N ALA A 16 0.13 -7.67 7.76
CA ALA A 16 -0.58 -6.52 8.31
C ALA A 16 -1.21 -6.81 9.67
N VAL A 17 -1.91 -7.95 9.80
CA VAL A 17 -2.47 -8.38 11.09
C VAL A 17 -1.37 -8.63 12.12
N GLY A 18 -0.24 -9.22 11.71
CA GLY A 18 0.95 -9.37 12.54
C GLY A 18 1.52 -8.03 13.00
N GLY A 19 1.64 -7.07 12.09
CA GLY A 19 2.02 -5.69 12.39
C GLY A 19 1.10 -5.06 13.44
N GLY A 20 -0.22 -5.15 13.24
CA GLY A 20 -1.20 -4.60 14.18
C GLY A 20 -1.25 -5.32 15.52
N ALA A 21 -0.98 -6.62 15.56
CA ALA A 21 -0.82 -7.36 16.82
C ALA A 21 0.44 -6.91 17.57
N LEU A 22 1.54 -6.63 16.87
CA LEU A 22 2.77 -6.07 17.47
C LEU A 22 2.52 -4.65 17.98
N GLY A 23 1.89 -3.79 17.19
CA GLY A 23 1.47 -2.44 17.62
C GLY A 23 0.57 -2.50 18.87
N ALA A 24 -0.39 -3.44 18.89
CA ALA A 24 -1.32 -3.59 20.00
C ALA A 24 -0.73 -4.24 21.28
N SER A 25 0.40 -4.93 21.18
CA SER A 25 0.96 -5.68 22.32
C SER A 25 2.20 -5.03 22.91
N LEU A 26 3.09 -4.50 22.07
CA LEU A 26 4.39 -3.99 22.49
C LEU A 26 4.45 -2.46 22.53
N GLY A 27 3.50 -1.78 21.88
CA GLY A 27 3.61 -0.35 21.58
C GLY A 27 4.79 -0.08 20.64
N THR A 28 4.72 0.99 19.87
CA THR A 28 5.80 1.33 18.94
C THR A 28 6.39 2.69 19.20
N SER A 29 7.71 2.78 19.22
CA SER A 29 8.33 4.10 19.33
C SER A 29 8.13 4.86 18.02
N HIS A 30 7.80 6.15 18.13
CA HIS A 30 7.64 7.06 17.00
C HIS A 30 8.80 6.93 15.99
N ARG A 31 10.05 6.86 16.47
CA ARG A 31 11.23 6.66 15.61
C ARG A 31 11.19 5.38 14.75
N ARG A 32 10.72 4.25 15.31
CA ARG A 32 10.58 2.99 14.54
C ARG A 32 9.46 3.11 13.53
N LEU A 33 8.35 3.74 13.91
CA LEU A 33 7.22 3.98 13.03
C LEU A 33 7.63 4.84 11.83
N CYS A 34 8.28 5.99 12.05
CA CYS A 34 8.81 6.83 10.97
C CYS A 34 9.72 6.04 10.02
N ALA A 35 10.64 5.22 10.56
CA ALA A 35 11.55 4.42 9.74
C ALA A 35 10.80 3.39 8.86
N LEU A 36 9.88 2.63 9.47
CA LEU A 36 9.10 1.60 8.78
C LEU A 36 8.15 2.19 7.74
N ILE A 37 7.48 3.30 8.05
CA ILE A 37 6.61 4.02 7.11
C ILE A 37 7.41 4.53 5.93
N SER A 38 8.57 5.15 6.20
CA SER A 38 9.44 5.67 5.13
C SER A 38 9.96 4.56 4.24
N LEU A 39 10.32 3.41 4.82
CA LEU A 39 10.72 2.22 4.06
C LEU A 39 9.59 1.73 3.15
N GLY A 40 8.37 1.60 3.69
CA GLY A 40 7.18 1.22 2.91
C GLY A 40 6.86 2.20 1.79
N ALA A 41 6.88 3.50 2.08
CA ALA A 41 6.71 4.56 1.09
C ALA A 41 7.76 4.49 -0.03
N GLY A 42 9.01 4.18 0.33
CA GLY A 42 10.10 3.95 -0.63
C GLY A 42 9.79 2.79 -1.58
N THR A 43 9.31 1.66 -1.04
CA THR A 43 8.93 0.51 -1.88
C THR A 43 7.72 0.81 -2.78
N LEU A 44 6.73 1.56 -2.29
CA LEU A 44 5.56 1.96 -3.07
C LEU A 44 5.90 2.89 -4.23
N LEU A 45 6.74 3.91 -3.99
CA LEU A 45 7.24 4.74 -5.09
C LEU A 45 8.13 3.92 -6.03
N GLY A 46 8.97 3.04 -5.47
CA GLY A 46 9.88 2.19 -6.23
C GLY A 46 9.14 1.30 -7.22
N VAL A 47 8.11 0.57 -6.78
CA VAL A 47 7.31 -0.27 -7.68
C VAL A 47 6.59 0.57 -8.73
N THR A 48 6.12 1.76 -8.36
CA THR A 48 5.48 2.67 -9.30
C THR A 48 6.45 3.09 -10.41
N VAL A 49 7.67 3.50 -10.06
CA VAL A 49 8.64 4.05 -11.01
C VAL A 49 9.35 2.97 -11.83
N PHE A 50 9.74 1.86 -11.21
CA PHE A 50 10.61 0.85 -11.81
C PHE A 50 9.89 -0.38 -12.36
N ALA A 51 8.62 -0.57 -12.04
CA ALA A 51 7.82 -1.70 -12.54
C ALA A 51 6.54 -1.24 -13.25
N ILE A 52 5.70 -0.43 -12.60
CA ILE A 52 4.40 -0.02 -13.16
C ILE A 52 4.56 0.92 -14.36
N LEU A 53 5.28 2.03 -14.21
CA LEU A 53 5.42 3.02 -15.29
C LEU A 53 6.04 2.42 -16.56
N PRO A 54 7.15 1.66 -16.51
CA PRO A 54 7.75 1.09 -17.71
C PRO A 54 6.84 0.07 -18.40
N GLU A 55 6.16 -0.79 -17.63
CA GLU A 55 5.28 -1.83 -18.17
C GLU A 55 4.05 -1.20 -18.84
N CYS A 56 3.32 -0.35 -18.11
CA CYS A 56 2.08 0.24 -18.57
C CYS A 56 2.29 1.22 -19.74
N TRP A 57 3.47 1.85 -19.85
CA TRP A 57 3.80 2.73 -20.99
C TRP A 57 3.76 1.99 -22.33
N ARG A 58 4.13 0.70 -22.35
CA ARG A 58 4.19 -0.11 -23.58
C ARG A 58 2.81 -0.31 -24.21
N THR A 59 1.79 -0.42 -23.38
CA THR A 59 0.41 -0.72 -23.82
C THR A 59 -0.45 0.53 -23.90
N LEU A 60 -0.41 1.40 -22.88
CA LEU A 60 -1.31 2.55 -22.76
C LEU A 60 -0.82 3.78 -23.53
N GLN A 61 0.46 3.80 -23.90
CA GLN A 61 1.17 5.00 -24.35
C GLN A 61 1.06 6.13 -23.31
N TRP A 62 1.64 7.29 -23.62
CA TRP A 62 1.80 8.36 -22.64
C TRP A 62 0.47 8.94 -22.13
N TRP A 63 -0.53 9.10 -23.01
CA TRP A 63 -1.84 9.65 -22.63
C TRP A 63 -2.66 8.69 -21.78
N GLY A 64 -2.76 7.42 -22.20
CA GLY A 64 -3.50 6.41 -21.45
C GLY A 64 -2.87 6.18 -20.08
N LEU A 65 -1.53 6.17 -20.02
CA LEU A 65 -0.81 6.07 -18.75
C LEU A 65 -1.08 7.27 -17.84
N LEU A 66 -0.99 8.49 -18.35
CA LEU A 66 -1.27 9.70 -17.58
C LEU A 66 -2.70 9.69 -17.02
N LEU A 67 -3.68 9.30 -17.82
CA LEU A 67 -5.07 9.21 -17.39
C LEU A 67 -5.28 8.12 -16.33
N ALA A 68 -4.73 6.93 -16.55
CA ALA A 68 -4.85 5.83 -15.59
C ALA A 68 -4.14 6.15 -14.27
N LEU A 69 -2.86 6.52 -14.32
CA LEU A 69 -2.08 6.94 -13.14
C LEU A 69 -2.73 8.15 -12.43
N GLY A 70 -3.12 9.16 -13.20
CA GLY A 70 -3.79 10.35 -12.68
C GLY A 70 -5.12 10.04 -12.00
N SER A 71 -5.88 9.08 -12.51
CA SER A 71 -7.16 8.68 -11.91
C SER A 71 -6.98 8.05 -10.53
N GLY A 72 -5.95 7.24 -10.33
CA GLY A 72 -5.63 6.65 -9.03
C GLY A 72 -5.14 7.68 -8.02
N TYR A 73 -4.23 8.55 -8.47
CA TYR A 73 -3.77 9.67 -7.65
C TYR A 73 -4.96 10.55 -7.22
N ALA A 74 -5.83 10.91 -8.16
CA ALA A 74 -7.00 11.72 -7.91
C ALA A 74 -7.98 11.04 -6.94
N LEU A 75 -8.21 9.74 -7.08
CA LEU A 75 -9.06 8.97 -6.16
C LEU A 75 -8.57 9.12 -4.71
N PHE A 76 -7.29 8.86 -4.45
CA PHE A 76 -6.72 8.93 -3.11
C PHE A 76 -6.66 10.38 -2.58
N ALA A 77 -6.43 11.36 -3.47
CA ALA A 77 -6.50 12.78 -3.12
C ALA A 77 -7.92 13.21 -2.71
N VAL A 78 -8.95 12.76 -3.45
CA VAL A 78 -10.35 13.02 -3.15
C VAL A 78 -10.76 12.37 -1.83
N ILE A 79 -10.41 11.10 -1.61
CA ILE A 79 -10.70 10.41 -0.34
C ILE A 79 -10.01 11.13 0.82
N THR A 80 -8.74 11.48 0.68
CA THR A 80 -8.00 12.23 1.71
C THR A 80 -8.66 13.58 2.03
N LYS A 81 -9.19 14.27 1.01
CA LYS A 81 -9.84 15.57 1.16
C LYS A 81 -11.23 15.51 1.79
N TYR A 82 -12.03 14.49 1.46
CA TYR A 82 -13.46 14.45 1.82
C TYR A 82 -13.85 13.37 2.84
N VAL A 83 -13.03 12.34 3.04
CA VAL A 83 -13.29 11.25 3.99
C VAL A 83 -12.36 11.40 5.19
N TYR A 84 -11.10 10.98 5.04
CA TYR A 84 -10.04 11.10 6.02
C TYR A 84 -8.71 10.67 5.39
N HIS A 85 -7.60 10.86 6.10
CA HIS A 85 -6.29 10.37 5.66
C HIS A 85 -6.32 8.86 5.36
N VAL A 86 -5.97 8.50 4.12
CA VAL A 86 -6.04 7.12 3.59
C VAL A 86 -4.96 6.21 4.14
N CYS A 87 -3.86 6.77 4.68
CA CYS A 87 -2.76 6.03 5.25
C CYS A 87 -2.74 6.17 6.78
N PRO A 88 -3.07 5.11 7.55
CA PRO A 88 -3.04 5.16 9.01
C PRO A 88 -1.62 5.39 9.52
N ALA A 89 -0.61 4.96 8.79
CA ALA A 89 0.79 5.22 9.07
C ALA A 89 1.08 6.73 9.10
N CYS A 90 0.61 7.47 8.08
CA CYS A 90 0.75 8.93 8.05
C CYS A 90 -0.10 9.63 9.13
N ALA A 91 -1.23 9.04 9.50
CA ALA A 91 -2.09 9.58 10.56
C ALA A 91 -1.54 9.31 11.96
N ALA A 92 -0.94 8.14 12.19
CA ALA A 92 -0.40 7.71 13.48
C ALA A 92 0.77 8.58 13.93
N SER A 93 1.64 9.02 13.02
CA SER A 93 2.71 9.98 13.34
C SER A 93 2.21 11.39 13.64
N HIS A 94 0.98 11.73 13.25
CA HIS A 94 0.30 12.98 13.61
C HIS A 94 -0.64 12.85 14.82
N PHE A 95 -0.95 11.63 15.26
CA PHE A 95 -1.95 11.36 16.30
C PHE A 95 -1.45 11.77 17.71
N ASP A 96 -0.14 11.93 17.90
CA ASP A 96 0.46 12.41 19.15
C ASP A 96 0.14 13.89 19.47
N GLU A 97 -0.30 14.69 18.50
CA GLU A 97 -0.43 16.15 18.65
C GLU A 97 -1.87 16.69 18.80
N ALA A 98 -2.93 15.92 18.54
CA ALA A 98 -4.29 16.46 18.57
C ALA A 98 -5.43 15.49 18.95
N THR A 99 -6.33 16.01 19.78
CA THR A 99 -7.76 15.67 19.94
C THR A 99 -8.19 14.42 20.74
N THR A 100 -8.38 14.62 22.04
CA THR A 100 -8.96 13.64 22.98
C THR A 100 -10.49 13.47 22.94
N HIS A 101 -11.23 14.25 22.15
CA HIS A 101 -12.69 14.38 22.32
C HIS A 101 -13.59 13.84 21.18
N ARG A 102 -13.05 13.24 20.09
CA ARG A 102 -13.84 12.64 18.98
C ARG A 102 -13.23 11.35 18.38
N PHE A 103 -12.54 10.55 19.19
CA PHE A 103 -11.71 9.44 18.71
C PHE A 103 -12.45 8.34 17.93
N SER A 104 -13.69 7.99 18.30
CA SER A 104 -14.41 6.88 17.65
C SER A 104 -14.85 7.19 16.22
N GLU A 105 -15.32 8.41 15.96
CA GLU A 105 -15.73 8.86 14.62
C GLU A 105 -14.52 8.98 13.69
N ILE A 106 -13.41 9.52 14.20
CA ILE A 106 -12.16 9.67 13.46
C ILE A 106 -11.59 8.29 13.11
N ALA A 107 -11.55 7.37 14.06
CA ALA A 107 -11.10 6.00 13.83
C ALA A 107 -11.99 5.28 12.80
N GLY A 108 -13.31 5.49 12.83
CA GLY A 108 -14.25 4.94 11.85
C GLY A 108 -13.97 5.43 10.43
N ALA A 109 -13.85 6.75 10.23
CA ALA A 109 -13.58 7.34 8.92
C ALA A 109 -12.21 6.90 8.36
N MET A 110 -11.19 6.81 9.22
CA MET A 110 -9.87 6.30 8.83
C MET A 110 -9.92 4.82 8.43
N MET A 111 -10.60 3.96 9.21
CA MET A 111 -10.75 2.55 8.85
C MET A 111 -11.46 2.37 7.51
N LEU A 112 -12.44 3.21 7.19
CA LEU A 112 -13.11 3.20 5.88
C LEU A 112 -12.15 3.61 4.76
N ALA A 113 -11.41 4.71 4.93
CA ALA A 113 -10.43 5.17 3.94
C ALA A 113 -9.35 4.08 3.70
N LEU A 114 -8.88 3.45 4.77
CA LEU A 114 -7.92 2.36 4.71
C LEU A 114 -8.50 1.09 4.08
N ALA A 115 -9.77 0.75 4.31
CA ALA A 115 -10.39 -0.38 3.64
C ALA A 115 -10.35 -0.22 2.11
N ILE A 116 -10.57 1.00 1.59
CA ILE A 116 -10.46 1.29 0.15
C ILE A 116 -9.02 1.11 -0.34
N HIS A 117 -8.04 1.58 0.43
CA HIS A 117 -6.63 1.35 0.16
C HIS A 117 -6.31 -0.15 0.07
N CYS A 118 -6.69 -0.92 1.09
CA CYS A 118 -6.48 -2.37 1.12
C CYS A 118 -7.10 -3.06 -0.11
N VAL A 119 -8.29 -2.64 -0.56
CA VAL A 119 -8.87 -3.18 -1.81
C VAL A 119 -7.95 -2.91 -3.00
N ALA A 120 -7.40 -1.69 -3.12
CA ALA A 120 -6.48 -1.35 -4.19
C ALA A 120 -5.20 -2.21 -4.16
N ASP A 121 -4.64 -2.49 -2.98
CA ASP A 121 -3.48 -3.40 -2.85
C ASP A 121 -3.81 -4.80 -3.34
N GLY A 122 -4.96 -5.33 -2.92
CA GLY A 122 -5.42 -6.64 -3.36
C GLY A 122 -5.61 -6.71 -4.87
N VAL A 123 -6.22 -5.68 -5.45
CA VAL A 123 -6.40 -5.55 -6.91
C VAL A 123 -5.05 -5.48 -7.62
N ALA A 124 -4.06 -4.77 -7.08
CA ALA A 124 -2.70 -4.74 -7.62
C ALA A 124 -2.06 -6.13 -7.65
N LEU A 125 -2.14 -6.89 -6.55
CA LEU A 125 -1.60 -8.25 -6.49
C LEU A 125 -2.29 -9.18 -7.51
N ALA A 126 -3.60 -9.06 -7.67
CA ALA A 126 -4.32 -9.84 -8.68
C ALA A 126 -3.94 -9.42 -10.11
N ALA A 127 -3.85 -8.12 -10.39
CA ALA A 127 -3.53 -7.61 -11.71
C ALA A 127 -2.11 -7.97 -12.16
N GLY A 128 -1.13 -7.88 -11.24
CA GLY A 128 0.25 -8.34 -11.49
C GLY A 128 0.30 -9.82 -11.85
N HIS A 129 -0.42 -10.65 -11.10
CA HIS A 129 -0.48 -12.08 -11.37
C HIS A 129 -1.14 -12.42 -12.71
N GLU A 130 -2.27 -11.78 -13.04
CA GLU A 130 -2.95 -12.01 -14.31
C GLU A 130 -2.11 -11.54 -15.50
N ALA A 131 -1.34 -10.44 -15.35
CA ALA A 131 -0.37 -10.03 -16.36
C ALA A 131 0.75 -11.07 -16.56
N GLU A 132 1.28 -11.67 -15.47
CA GLU A 132 2.28 -12.74 -15.58
C GLU A 132 1.67 -14.00 -16.22
N ALA A 133 0.45 -14.39 -15.83
CA ALA A 133 -0.26 -15.52 -16.40
C ALA A 133 -0.54 -15.33 -17.91
N ALA A 134 -0.77 -14.09 -18.35
CA ALA A 134 -0.90 -13.72 -19.75
C ALA A 134 0.45 -13.68 -20.51
N HIS A 135 1.58 -13.96 -19.84
CA HIS A 135 2.94 -13.94 -20.39
C HIS A 135 3.32 -12.61 -21.04
N ALA A 136 2.84 -11.49 -20.47
CA ALA A 136 3.16 -10.17 -21.00
C ALA A 136 4.65 -9.83 -20.77
N PRO A 137 5.31 -9.12 -21.71
CA PRO A 137 6.75 -8.90 -21.64
C PRO A 137 7.12 -7.90 -20.53
N GLY A 138 7.65 -8.40 -19.41
CA GLY A 138 7.96 -7.60 -18.21
C GLY A 138 7.03 -7.92 -17.03
N ALA A 139 6.00 -8.73 -17.25
CA ALA A 139 4.98 -9.02 -16.24
C ALA A 139 5.49 -9.79 -15.02
N ARG A 140 6.52 -10.64 -15.17
CA ARG A 140 7.18 -11.29 -14.01
C ARG A 140 7.77 -10.24 -13.07
N LEU A 141 8.48 -9.26 -13.62
CA LEU A 141 9.04 -8.17 -12.83
C LEU A 141 7.93 -7.38 -12.14
N LEU A 142 6.85 -7.07 -12.87
CA LEU A 142 5.69 -6.38 -12.31
C LEU A 142 5.09 -7.14 -11.13
N ASP A 143 4.78 -8.43 -11.29
CA ASP A 143 4.15 -9.25 -10.25
C ASP A 143 5.03 -9.32 -8.99
N PHE A 144 6.29 -9.72 -9.13
CA PHE A 144 7.20 -9.81 -7.98
C PHE A 144 7.43 -8.46 -7.28
N SER A 145 7.52 -7.36 -8.05
CA SER A 145 7.70 -6.03 -7.46
C SER A 145 6.46 -5.57 -6.70
N LEU A 146 5.26 -5.86 -7.21
CA LEU A 146 4.00 -5.58 -6.53
C LEU A 146 3.87 -6.40 -5.26
N VAL A 147 4.14 -7.70 -5.31
CA VAL A 147 4.13 -8.58 -4.13
C VAL A 147 5.08 -8.05 -3.06
N LEU A 148 6.33 -7.73 -3.42
CA LEU A 148 7.32 -7.23 -2.48
C LEU A 148 6.89 -5.89 -1.88
N ALA A 149 6.52 -4.92 -2.72
CA ALA A 149 6.13 -3.60 -2.25
C ALA A 149 4.91 -3.66 -1.33
N VAL A 150 3.89 -4.44 -1.69
CA VAL A 150 2.68 -4.64 -0.87
C VAL A 150 3.02 -5.29 0.46
N CYS A 151 3.77 -6.38 0.46
CA CYS A 151 4.16 -7.06 1.71
C CYS A 151 4.97 -6.16 2.64
N VAL A 152 5.92 -5.38 2.09
CA VAL A 152 6.78 -4.51 2.91
C VAL A 152 5.99 -3.40 3.58
N HIS A 153 5.09 -2.71 2.86
CA HIS A 153 4.36 -1.57 3.44
C HIS A 153 3.15 -1.98 4.30
N LYS A 154 2.66 -3.23 4.17
CA LYS A 154 1.58 -3.77 5.02
C LYS A 154 1.97 -3.95 6.48
N VAL A 155 3.24 -4.28 6.78
CA VAL A 155 3.71 -4.39 8.17
C VAL A 155 3.63 -3.05 8.91
N PRO A 156 4.21 -1.94 8.41
CA PRO A 156 4.04 -0.61 9.00
C PRO A 156 2.58 -0.17 9.09
N GLU A 157 1.77 -0.47 8.07
CA GLU A 157 0.35 -0.08 8.02
C GLU A 157 -0.45 -0.72 9.15
N GLY A 158 -0.37 -2.04 9.28
CA GLY A 158 -1.08 -2.75 10.34
C GLY A 158 -0.62 -2.30 11.73
N LEU A 159 0.69 -2.11 11.90
CA LEU A 159 1.29 -1.62 13.14
C LEU A 159 0.77 -0.23 13.52
N ALA A 160 0.71 0.70 12.56
CA ALA A 160 0.16 2.04 12.76
C ALA A 160 -1.34 2.00 13.11
N LEU A 161 -2.13 1.20 12.38
CA LEU A 161 -3.55 1.03 12.66
C LEU A 161 -3.77 0.44 14.07
N GLY A 162 -2.97 -0.56 14.45
CA GLY A 162 -3.04 -1.19 15.77
C GLY A 162 -2.78 -0.20 16.91
N ASP A 163 -1.71 0.58 16.79
CA ASP A 163 -1.33 1.60 17.77
C ASP A 163 -2.40 2.71 17.89
N LEU A 164 -2.89 3.19 16.75
CA LEU A 164 -3.93 4.22 16.71
C LEU A 164 -5.25 3.74 17.32
N LEU A 165 -5.68 2.51 17.02
CA LEU A 165 -6.90 1.94 17.59
C LEU A 165 -6.79 1.74 19.11
N LEU A 166 -5.61 1.34 19.62
CA LEU A 166 -5.37 1.36 21.06
C LEU A 166 -5.43 2.77 21.65
N GLY A 167 -4.79 3.74 21.00
CA GLY A 167 -4.84 5.16 21.39
C GLY A 167 -6.27 5.71 21.41
N ALA A 168 -7.14 5.21 20.54
CA ALA A 168 -8.58 5.49 20.53
C ALA A 168 -9.38 4.80 21.65
N GLY A 169 -8.72 4.10 22.58
CA GLY A 169 -9.33 3.49 23.77
C GLY A 169 -9.87 2.08 23.58
N LEU A 170 -9.60 1.42 22.45
CA LEU A 170 -10.00 0.03 22.25
C LEU A 170 -9.11 -0.91 23.04
N ASN A 171 -9.66 -2.03 23.50
CA ASN A 171 -8.84 -3.08 24.08
C ASN A 171 -8.12 -3.89 22.98
N ARG A 172 -7.05 -4.62 23.36
CA ARG A 172 -6.22 -5.38 22.41
C ARG A 172 -7.01 -6.32 21.49
N SER A 173 -8.01 -7.02 22.02
CA SER A 173 -8.85 -7.93 21.23
C SER A 173 -9.72 -7.18 20.22
N GLN A 174 -10.28 -6.04 20.62
CA GLN A 174 -11.03 -5.15 19.74
C GLN A 174 -10.15 -4.56 18.65
N THR A 175 -8.92 -4.14 18.98
CA THR A 175 -7.93 -3.63 18.03
C THR A 175 -7.57 -4.69 17.00
N ILE A 176 -7.13 -5.88 17.43
CA ILE A 176 -6.72 -6.95 16.50
C ILE A 176 -7.88 -7.36 15.58
N ARG A 177 -9.11 -7.47 16.10
CA ARG A 177 -10.28 -7.78 15.26
C ARG A 177 -10.57 -6.71 14.22
N ARG A 178 -10.41 -5.43 14.57
CA ARG A 178 -10.64 -4.32 13.63
C ARG A 178 -9.52 -4.19 12.60
N VAL A 179 -8.26 -4.38 13.01
CA VAL A 179 -7.13 -4.50 12.06
C VAL A 179 -7.43 -5.63 11.09
N ALA A 180 -7.73 -6.84 11.57
CA ALA A 180 -8.04 -7.97 10.71
C ALA A 180 -9.25 -7.70 9.78
N ALA A 181 -10.29 -7.03 10.26
CA ALA A 181 -11.44 -6.68 9.43
C ALA A 181 -11.08 -5.72 8.29
N VAL A 182 -10.27 -4.69 8.55
CA VAL A 182 -9.83 -3.73 7.53
C VAL A 182 -8.82 -4.36 6.58
N GLU A 183 -7.85 -5.11 7.10
CA GLU A 183 -6.83 -5.76 6.27
C GLU A 183 -7.39 -6.87 5.38
N ALA A 184 -8.50 -7.51 5.80
CA ALA A 184 -9.21 -8.48 4.98
C ALA A 184 -9.75 -7.86 3.66
N CYS A 185 -9.87 -6.54 3.57
CA CYS A 185 -10.18 -5.87 2.30
C CYS A 185 -9.10 -6.10 1.24
N THR A 186 -7.85 -6.41 1.62
CA THR A 186 -6.79 -6.87 0.70
C THR A 186 -7.15 -8.22 0.07
N LEU A 187 -7.71 -9.13 0.86
CA LEU A 187 -8.20 -10.42 0.36
C LEU A 187 -9.40 -10.24 -0.57
N LEU A 188 -10.31 -9.32 -0.21
CA LEU A 188 -11.47 -9.00 -1.05
C LEU A 188 -11.04 -8.37 -2.38
N GLY A 189 -10.08 -7.43 -2.35
CA GLY A 189 -9.49 -6.84 -3.54
C GLY A 189 -8.78 -7.87 -4.42
N GLY A 190 -8.02 -8.78 -3.82
CA GLY A 190 -7.35 -9.87 -4.52
C GLY A 190 -8.34 -10.84 -5.16
N ALA A 191 -9.32 -11.33 -4.40
CA ALA A 191 -10.36 -12.23 -4.91
C ALA A 191 -11.22 -11.57 -6.00
N GLY A 192 -11.63 -10.31 -5.79
CA GLY A 192 -12.35 -9.52 -6.77
C GLY A 192 -11.53 -9.30 -8.04
N GLY A 193 -10.26 -8.91 -7.88
CA GLY A 193 -9.32 -8.75 -9.00
C GLY A 193 -9.20 -10.03 -9.83
N LEU A 194 -9.01 -11.18 -9.20
CA LEU A 194 -8.95 -12.47 -9.92
C LEU A 194 -10.26 -12.80 -10.64
N LEU A 195 -11.41 -12.45 -10.07
CA LEU A 195 -12.70 -12.71 -10.71
C LEU A 195 -12.92 -11.81 -11.93
N PHE A 196 -12.60 -10.52 -11.83
CA PHE A 196 -12.91 -9.52 -12.85
C PHE A 196 -11.80 -9.32 -13.89
N LEU A 197 -10.53 -9.57 -13.54
CA LEU A 197 -9.38 -9.30 -14.40
C LEU A 197 -8.88 -10.52 -15.19
N ARG A 198 -9.28 -11.74 -14.82
CA ARG A 198 -8.83 -12.98 -15.47
C ARG A 198 -9.08 -13.07 -16.98
N HIS A 199 -10.08 -12.33 -17.46
CA HIS A 199 -10.42 -12.26 -18.88
C HIS A 199 -10.29 -10.83 -19.44
N ALA A 200 -9.66 -9.93 -18.68
CA ALA A 200 -9.41 -8.58 -19.13
C ALA A 200 -8.29 -8.57 -20.18
N GLY A 201 -8.45 -7.74 -21.21
CA GLY A 201 -7.37 -7.48 -22.16
C GLY A 201 -6.24 -6.67 -21.51
N MET A 202 -5.04 -6.73 -22.10
CA MET A 202 -3.83 -6.05 -21.62
C MET A 202 -4.04 -4.56 -21.33
N VAL A 203 -4.81 -3.86 -22.17
CA VAL A 203 -5.11 -2.42 -21.97
C VAL A 203 -5.82 -2.19 -20.64
N TRP A 204 -6.76 -3.05 -20.25
CA TRP A 204 -7.50 -2.91 -19.01
C TRP A 204 -6.68 -3.35 -17.80
N LEU A 205 -5.88 -4.41 -17.93
CA LEU A 205 -4.92 -4.81 -16.90
C LEU A 205 -3.95 -3.67 -16.59
N ASP A 206 -3.29 -3.11 -17.61
CA ASP A 206 -2.33 -2.04 -17.44
C ASP A 206 -2.99 -0.74 -16.97
N ALA A 207 -4.22 -0.45 -17.39
CA ALA A 207 -4.97 0.69 -16.86
C ALA A 207 -5.27 0.54 -15.36
N VAL A 208 -5.63 -0.67 -14.91
CA VAL A 208 -5.87 -0.96 -13.49
C VAL A 208 -4.56 -0.89 -12.69
N VAL A 209 -3.48 -1.49 -13.18
CA VAL A 209 -2.17 -1.44 -12.54
C VAL A 209 -1.65 -0.01 -12.44
N ALA A 210 -1.76 0.78 -13.52
CA ALA A 210 -1.40 2.19 -13.52
C ALA A 210 -2.29 3.00 -12.57
N HIS A 211 -3.59 2.74 -12.51
CA HIS A 211 -4.48 3.35 -11.53
C HIS A 211 -3.99 3.08 -10.10
N VAL A 212 -3.70 1.84 -9.74
CA VAL A 212 -3.16 1.54 -8.41
C VAL A 212 -1.81 2.21 -8.18
N GLY A 213 -0.92 2.23 -9.18
CA GLY A 213 0.35 2.96 -9.12
C GLY A 213 0.20 4.46 -8.86
N GLY A 214 -0.88 5.07 -9.36
CA GLY A 214 -1.23 6.46 -9.04
C GLY A 214 -1.55 6.67 -7.56
N GLY A 215 -2.29 5.72 -6.98
CA GLY A 215 -2.55 5.68 -5.54
C GLY A 215 -1.27 5.50 -4.73
N PHE A 216 -0.38 4.57 -5.12
CA PHE A 216 0.91 4.37 -4.49
C PHE A 216 1.80 5.63 -4.54
N PHE A 217 1.81 6.33 -5.67
CA PHE A 217 2.51 7.60 -5.80
C PHE A 217 1.95 8.65 -4.84
N PHE A 218 0.62 8.78 -4.75
CA PHE A 218 -0.02 9.68 -3.80
C PHE A 218 0.38 9.37 -2.36
N LEU A 219 0.30 8.11 -1.95
CA LEU A 219 0.61 7.67 -0.59
C LEU A 219 2.08 7.87 -0.25
N ALA A 220 3.00 7.46 -1.13
CA ALA A 220 4.43 7.58 -0.90
C ALA A 220 4.87 9.04 -0.75
N THR A 221 4.33 9.93 -1.60
CA THR A 221 4.63 11.37 -1.52
C THR A 221 4.11 11.99 -0.23
N HIS A 222 2.88 11.66 0.18
CA HIS A 222 2.30 12.19 1.42
C HIS A 222 3.00 11.65 2.66
N ALA A 223 3.36 10.38 2.68
CA ALA A 223 4.11 9.78 3.79
C ALA A 223 5.46 10.45 3.99
N VAL A 224 6.25 10.59 2.92
CA VAL A 224 7.61 11.13 3.01
C VAL A 224 7.58 12.62 3.31
N LEU A 225 6.70 13.39 2.67
CA LEU A 225 6.59 14.83 2.94
C LEU A 225 6.09 15.10 4.36
N GLY A 226 5.08 14.34 4.83
CA GLY A 226 4.57 14.45 6.19
C GLY A 226 5.66 14.22 7.24
N GLU A 227 6.48 13.19 7.04
CA GLU A 227 7.56 12.83 7.94
C GLU A 227 8.78 13.78 7.85
N ILE A 228 9.26 14.15 6.65
CA ILE A 228 10.44 15.03 6.49
C ILE A 228 10.21 16.44 7.03
N LEU A 229 8.99 16.97 6.86
CA LEU A 229 8.68 18.34 7.25
C LEU A 229 8.64 18.51 8.77
N LYS A 230 8.37 17.43 9.53
CA LYS A 230 8.17 17.49 10.98
C LYS A 230 9.21 16.71 11.80
N HIS A 231 9.73 15.61 11.27
CA HIS A 231 10.49 14.61 12.05
C HIS A 231 11.79 14.18 11.35
N HIS A 232 12.60 13.39 12.07
CA HIS A 232 13.96 12.88 11.77
C HIS A 232 14.37 12.76 10.29
N LYS A 233 14.68 13.88 9.62
CA LYS A 233 14.95 13.98 8.17
C LYS A 233 15.89 12.91 7.62
N LEU A 234 17.04 12.69 8.27
CA LEU A 234 18.02 11.71 7.82
C LEU A 234 17.50 10.27 7.91
N LEU A 235 16.78 9.94 8.99
CA LEU A 235 16.21 8.61 9.17
C LEU A 235 15.14 8.32 8.11
N VAL A 236 14.27 9.29 7.86
CA VAL A 236 13.19 9.21 6.87
C VAL A 236 13.78 9.02 5.48
N LEU A 237 14.71 9.91 5.08
CA LEU A 237 15.36 9.84 3.77
C LEU A 237 16.15 8.54 3.57
N ALA A 238 16.88 8.08 4.59
CA ALA A 238 17.66 6.84 4.49
C ALA A 238 16.76 5.61 4.30
N ASN A 239 15.68 5.47 5.08
CA ASN A 239 14.77 4.34 4.95
C ASN A 239 13.95 4.41 3.67
N PHE A 240 13.51 5.60 3.27
CA PHE A 240 12.85 5.82 1.98
C PHE A 240 13.75 5.43 0.81
N ALA A 241 15.00 5.87 0.81
CA ALA A 241 15.99 5.50 -0.20
C ALA A 241 16.27 3.98 -0.18
N ALA A 242 16.31 3.36 0.99
CA ALA A 242 16.47 1.90 1.10
C ALA A 242 15.30 1.14 0.47
N GLY A 243 14.05 1.56 0.71
CA GLY A 243 12.87 0.94 0.11
C GLY A 243 12.81 1.12 -1.40
N LEU A 244 13.09 2.34 -1.87
CA LEU A 244 13.19 2.65 -3.30
C LEU A 244 14.30 1.82 -3.97
N GLY A 245 15.47 1.76 -3.33
CA GLY A 245 16.63 1.01 -3.79
C GLY A 245 16.41 -0.49 -3.82
N ALA A 246 15.63 -1.05 -2.88
CA ALA A 246 15.30 -2.47 -2.87
C ALA A 246 14.50 -2.86 -4.13
N ILE A 247 13.52 -2.06 -4.54
CA ILE A 247 12.75 -2.31 -5.76
C ILE A 247 13.62 -2.07 -7.01
N ALA A 248 14.44 -1.02 -7.02
CA ALA A 248 15.36 -0.77 -8.14
C ALA A 248 16.35 -1.93 -8.34
N ALA A 249 16.91 -2.47 -7.25
CA ALA A 249 17.81 -3.61 -7.27
C ALA A 249 17.10 -4.89 -7.74
N LEU A 250 15.88 -5.16 -7.23
CA LEU A 250 15.06 -6.27 -7.71
C LEU A 250 14.80 -6.15 -9.22
N SER A 251 14.45 -4.94 -9.68
CA SER A 251 14.22 -4.65 -11.09
C SER A 251 15.45 -4.95 -11.92
N LEU A 252 16.63 -4.50 -11.50
CA LEU A 252 17.88 -4.78 -12.20
C LEU A 252 18.18 -6.29 -12.25
N VAL A 253 18.04 -7.00 -11.13
CA VAL A 253 18.31 -8.44 -11.07
C VAL A 253 17.38 -9.23 -11.99
N LEU A 254 16.08 -8.93 -11.97
CA LEU A 254 15.11 -9.64 -12.81
C LEU A 254 15.22 -9.30 -14.31
N HIS A 255 15.79 -8.15 -14.67
CA HIS A 255 16.13 -7.86 -16.07
C HIS A 255 17.37 -8.63 -16.56
N LEU A 256 18.25 -9.05 -15.65
CA LEU A 256 19.49 -9.78 -15.97
C LEU A 256 19.31 -11.31 -16.01
N LEU A 257 18.21 -11.83 -15.47
CA LEU A 257 17.85 -13.25 -15.44
C LEU A 257 16.92 -13.62 -16.60
#